data_AF-A0AB33J0F3-F1
#
_entry.id   AF-A0AB33J0F3-F1
#
_cell.length_a   1.000
_cell.length_b   1.000
_cell.length_c   1.000
_cell.angle_alpha   90.00
_cell.angle_beta   90.00
_cell.angle_gamma   90.00
#
_symmetry.space_group_name_H-M   'P 1'
#
loop_
_entity.id
_entity.type
_entity.pdbx_description
1 polymer ?
#
loop_
_entity_poly.entity_id
_entity_poly.type
_entity_poly.pdbx_seq_one_letter_code
_entity_poly.pdbx_strand_id
1 'polypeptide(L)'
;MTRDRIVSDLNQALEKTLRQQAGDEITPDTIRIYRSFLTIKPLRKRAYVTYCTREDKGDMACSDSMKWREKGGNVHLRAYANCSVATIFALSDQRLSLLFSLLAISWLAFSLYTNRKYQQEKLVTVGTLSYSSNRNIFYDARRQPLHFTPMQHQLMQMFLADNGRSLSKQAICDAFWPKKDDPSETLYTLIRRLKTAIEQHTNLSIVSERGSHYRLKEKS
;
A
#
# COMPACT_ATOMS: atom_id res chain seq x y z
N MET A 1 -24.88 6.34 -1.24
CA MET A 1 -26.22 6.96 -1.18
C MET A 1 -26.05 8.42 -0.87
N THR A 2 -26.48 9.27 -1.79
CA THR A 2 -26.17 10.71 -1.80
C THR A 2 -27.24 11.48 -1.04
N ARG A 3 -26.89 12.68 -0.55
CA ARG A 3 -27.81 13.66 0.07
C ARG A 3 -29.12 13.79 -0.73
N ASP A 4 -29.02 13.76 -2.05
CA ASP A 4 -30.16 13.90 -2.98
C ASP A 4 -31.21 12.80 -2.82
N ARG A 5 -30.82 11.56 -2.49
CA ARG A 5 -31.79 10.49 -2.22
C ARG A 5 -32.57 10.73 -0.95
N ILE A 6 -31.92 11.29 0.07
CA ILE A 6 -32.58 11.66 1.33
C ILE A 6 -33.56 12.81 1.04
N VAL A 7 -33.11 13.87 0.36
CA VAL A 7 -33.97 15.01 -0.01
C VAL A 7 -35.17 14.56 -0.85
N SER A 8 -34.95 13.68 -1.83
CA SER A 8 -36.01 13.13 -2.67
C SER A 8 -37.05 12.34 -1.87
N ASP A 9 -36.64 11.50 -0.92
CA ASP A 9 -37.56 10.76 -0.04
C ASP A 9 -38.34 11.70 0.89
N LEU A 10 -37.67 12.75 1.43
CA LEU A 10 -38.33 13.77 2.24
C LEU A 10 -39.37 14.55 1.43
N ASN A 11 -39.04 14.95 0.19
CA ASN A 11 -39.94 15.64 -0.74
C ASN A 11 -41.17 14.78 -1.06
N GLN A 12 -40.95 13.53 -1.46
CA GLN A 12 -42.03 12.61 -1.81
C GLN A 12 -42.98 12.37 -0.63
N ALA A 13 -42.44 12.20 0.59
CA ALA A 13 -43.25 12.02 1.78
C ALA A 13 -44.05 13.29 2.15
N LEU A 14 -43.45 14.47 1.96
CA LEU A 14 -44.10 15.74 2.25
C LEU A 14 -45.26 15.98 1.29
N GLU A 15 -45.04 15.78 -0.01
CA GLU A 15 -46.07 15.91 -1.04
C GLU A 15 -47.29 15.00 -0.77
N LYS A 16 -47.05 13.74 -0.39
CA LYS A 16 -48.12 12.80 -0.03
C LYS A 16 -48.90 13.24 1.20
N THR A 17 -48.20 13.81 2.20
CA THR A 17 -48.83 14.33 3.42
C THR A 17 -49.75 15.51 3.12
N LEU A 18 -49.30 16.45 2.27
CA LEU A 18 -50.10 17.61 1.87
C LEU A 18 -51.33 17.23 1.05
N ARG A 19 -51.27 16.15 0.28
CA ARG A 19 -52.43 15.64 -0.46
C ARG A 19 -53.46 14.98 0.45
N GLN A 20 -53.03 14.35 1.55
CA GLN A 20 -53.92 13.59 2.42
C GLN A 20 -54.51 14.45 3.56
N GLN A 21 -53.78 15.46 4.05
CA GLN A 21 -54.23 16.27 5.18
C GLN A 21 -54.72 17.65 4.72
N ALA A 22 -56.00 17.95 5.00
CA ALA A 22 -56.67 19.21 4.65
C ALA A 22 -56.91 20.16 5.85
N GLY A 23 -56.23 19.93 6.98
CA GLY A 23 -56.30 20.81 8.16
C GLY A 23 -55.48 22.09 7.98
N ASP A 24 -55.71 23.09 8.83
CA ASP A 24 -55.02 24.40 8.80
C ASP A 24 -53.75 24.44 9.69
N GLU A 25 -53.58 23.47 10.61
CA GLU A 25 -52.46 23.42 11.58
C GLU A 25 -51.65 22.11 11.53
N ILE A 26 -50.34 22.21 11.79
CA ILE A 26 -49.46 21.03 11.94
C ILE A 26 -49.79 20.35 13.27
N THR A 27 -50.39 19.17 13.22
CA THR A 27 -50.73 18.36 14.40
C THR A 27 -49.74 17.21 14.58
N PRO A 28 -49.68 16.57 15.77
CA PRO A 28 -48.92 15.33 15.96
C PRO A 28 -49.29 14.23 14.94
N ASP A 29 -50.54 14.21 14.48
CA ASP A 29 -51.00 13.28 13.44
C ASP A 29 -50.38 13.58 12.07
N THR A 30 -50.16 14.86 11.72
CA THR A 30 -49.42 15.27 10.51
C THR A 30 -48.01 14.68 10.49
N ILE A 31 -47.30 14.78 11.62
CA ILE A 31 -45.95 14.26 11.76
C ILE A 31 -45.96 12.73 11.66
N ARG A 32 -46.97 12.06 12.23
CA ARG A 32 -47.12 10.60 12.15
C ARG A 32 -47.40 10.14 10.71
N ILE A 33 -48.31 10.80 10.00
CA ILE A 33 -48.65 10.51 8.59
C ILE A 33 -47.42 10.71 7.72
N TYR A 34 -46.74 11.85 7.86
CA TYR A 34 -45.50 12.14 7.14
C TYR A 34 -44.44 11.05 7.32
N ARG A 35 -44.18 10.65 8.57
CA ARG A 35 -43.20 9.58 8.87
C ARG A 35 -43.60 8.23 8.27
N SER A 36 -44.88 7.98 8.08
CA SER A 36 -45.37 6.73 7.46
C SER A 36 -45.03 6.66 5.98
N PHE A 37 -44.95 7.81 5.30
CA PHE A 37 -44.65 7.90 3.86
C PHE A 37 -43.17 7.86 3.50
N LEU A 38 -42.26 7.94 4.48
CA LEU A 38 -40.82 7.82 4.23
C LEU A 38 -40.42 6.40 3.86
N THR A 39 -39.69 6.25 2.76
CA THR A 39 -39.18 4.97 2.26
C THR A 39 -37.95 4.54 3.04
N ILE A 40 -37.10 5.50 3.43
CA ILE A 40 -35.86 5.24 4.16
C ILE A 40 -36.18 5.02 5.65
N LYS A 41 -36.21 3.76 6.09
CA LYS A 41 -36.60 3.36 7.47
C LYS A 41 -35.88 4.14 8.58
N PRO A 42 -34.55 4.40 8.52
CA PRO A 42 -33.87 5.21 9.54
C PRO A 42 -34.40 6.65 9.70
N LEU A 43 -34.98 7.24 8.64
CA LEU A 43 -35.49 8.63 8.69
C LEU A 43 -36.80 8.74 9.48
N ARG A 44 -37.60 7.68 9.55
CA ARG A 44 -38.92 7.69 10.20
C ARG A 44 -38.88 8.12 11.67
N LYS A 45 -37.80 7.84 12.39
CA LYS A 45 -37.65 8.20 13.81
C LYS A 45 -37.09 9.61 14.02
N ARG A 46 -36.49 10.21 12.98
CA ARG A 46 -35.64 11.41 13.09
C ARG A 46 -36.14 12.57 12.22
N ALA A 47 -37.14 12.32 11.40
CA ALA A 47 -37.73 13.33 10.52
C ALA A 47 -38.87 14.08 11.21
N TYR A 48 -38.98 15.37 10.90
CA TYR A 48 -40.01 16.26 11.42
C TYR A 48 -40.34 17.34 10.37
N VAL A 49 -41.51 17.97 10.50
CA VAL A 49 -42.04 18.96 9.55
C VAL A 49 -42.28 20.26 10.30
N THR A 50 -41.88 21.39 9.71
CA THR A 50 -42.07 22.73 10.30
C THR A 50 -42.50 23.75 9.26
N TYR A 51 -43.12 24.84 9.73
CA TYR A 51 -43.32 26.05 8.93
C TYR A 51 -41.97 26.70 8.62
N CYS A 52 -41.83 27.21 7.40
CA CYS A 52 -40.66 27.91 6.92
C CYS A 52 -40.96 29.40 6.76
N THR A 53 -40.35 30.21 7.64
CA THR A 53 -40.42 31.67 7.58
C THR A 53 -39.22 32.26 6.83
N ARG A 54 -38.13 31.51 6.62
CA ARG A 54 -36.96 31.90 5.80
C ARG A 54 -36.13 30.67 5.41
N GLU A 55 -35.40 30.74 4.29
CA GLU A 55 -34.46 29.69 3.88
C GLU A 55 -33.24 29.62 4.83
N ASP A 56 -33.40 28.92 5.96
CA ASP A 56 -32.24 28.55 6.77
C ASP A 56 -31.45 27.43 6.08
N LYS A 57 -30.27 27.79 5.57
CA LYS A 57 -29.25 26.86 5.07
C LYS A 57 -28.51 26.20 6.24
N GLY A 58 -29.25 25.49 7.10
CA GLY A 58 -28.65 24.68 8.16
C GLY A 58 -27.93 23.44 7.59
N ASP A 59 -27.01 22.88 8.38
CA ASP A 59 -26.25 21.66 8.03
C ASP A 59 -27.08 20.36 8.00
N MET A 60 -28.39 20.44 8.29
CA MET A 60 -29.31 19.31 8.26
C MET A 60 -29.78 18.99 6.83
N ALA A 61 -30.12 17.72 6.59
CA ALA A 61 -30.78 17.33 5.34
C ALA A 61 -32.25 17.82 5.39
N CYS A 62 -32.64 18.64 4.42
CA CYS A 62 -33.97 19.24 4.33
C CYS A 62 -34.61 18.98 2.97
N SER A 63 -35.94 18.87 2.95
CA SER A 63 -36.75 18.86 1.74
C SER A 63 -36.75 20.24 1.06
N ASP A 64 -37.29 20.32 -0.14
CA ASP A 64 -37.69 21.58 -0.75
C ASP A 64 -38.90 22.17 0.00
N SER A 65 -39.06 23.49 -0.09
CA SER A 65 -40.18 24.19 0.53
C SER A 65 -41.45 24.02 -0.30
N MET A 66 -42.52 23.51 0.29
CA MET A 66 -43.81 23.29 -0.37
C MET A 66 -44.87 24.27 0.14
N LYS A 67 -45.73 24.78 -0.75
CA LYS A 67 -46.81 25.70 -0.36
C LYS A 67 -47.95 24.94 0.29
N TRP A 68 -48.47 25.48 1.38
CA TRP A 68 -49.62 24.97 2.09
C TRP A 68 -50.62 26.11 2.34
N ARG A 69 -51.90 25.80 2.15
CA ARG A 69 -52.97 26.80 2.16
C ARG A 69 -53.61 26.79 3.55
N GLU A 70 -53.46 27.90 4.26
CA GLU A 70 -54.10 28.16 5.54
C GLU A 70 -55.20 29.24 5.34
N LYS A 71 -56.23 29.24 6.18
CA LYS A 71 -57.32 30.25 6.15
C LYS A 71 -56.87 31.72 6.28
N GLY A 72 -55.60 31.98 6.64
CA GLY A 72 -55.01 33.32 6.74
C GLY A 72 -53.91 33.64 5.72
N GLY A 73 -53.55 32.72 4.81
CA GLY A 73 -52.48 32.95 3.83
C GLY A 73 -51.81 31.68 3.30
N ASN A 74 -50.87 31.85 2.37
CA ASN A 74 -50.02 30.74 1.90
C ASN A 74 -48.77 30.65 2.79
N VAL A 75 -48.60 29.54 3.49
CA VAL A 75 -47.40 29.24 4.28
C VAL A 75 -46.54 28.21 3.57
N HIS A 76 -45.22 28.25 3.77
CA HIS A 76 -44.31 27.25 3.23
C HIS A 76 -43.99 26.20 4.29
N LEU A 77 -44.07 24.93 3.94
CA LEU A 77 -43.69 23.79 4.77
C LEU A 77 -42.40 23.16 4.28
N ARG A 78 -41.56 22.70 5.20
CA ARG A 78 -40.34 21.95 4.91
C ARG A 78 -40.16 20.83 5.92
N ALA A 79 -39.62 19.72 5.44
CA ALA A 79 -39.27 18.59 6.27
C ALA A 79 -37.76 18.53 6.48
N TYR A 80 -37.35 18.16 7.70
CA TYR A 80 -35.96 18.04 8.11
C TYR A 80 -35.70 16.65 8.63
N ALA A 81 -34.49 16.14 8.38
CA ALA A 81 -34.01 14.89 8.96
C ALA A 81 -32.66 15.09 9.67
N ASN A 82 -32.63 14.75 10.95
CA ASN A 82 -31.38 14.67 11.70
C ASN A 82 -30.67 13.35 11.38
N CYS A 83 -29.68 13.38 10.50
CA CYS A 83 -28.88 12.21 10.12
C CYS A 83 -27.50 12.29 10.79
N SER A 84 -27.16 11.27 11.58
CA SER A 84 -25.77 11.10 12.05
C SER A 84 -24.87 10.67 10.89
N VAL A 85 -23.58 11.01 10.95
CA VAL A 85 -22.54 10.54 10.02
C VAL A 85 -22.58 9.01 9.89
N ALA A 86 -22.78 8.28 11.00
CA ALA A 86 -22.90 6.82 10.96
C ALA A 86 -24.13 6.34 10.18
N THR A 87 -25.25 7.05 10.25
CA THR A 87 -26.46 6.75 9.46
C THR A 87 -26.24 7.05 7.98
N ILE A 88 -25.55 8.16 7.65
CA ILE A 88 -25.19 8.51 6.26
C ILE A 88 -24.23 7.46 5.69
N PHE A 89 -23.25 7.05 6.48
CA PHE A 89 -22.27 6.02 6.14
C PHE A 89 -22.95 4.66 5.90
N ALA A 90 -23.84 4.24 6.82
CA ALA A 90 -24.60 2.99 6.70
C ALA A 90 -25.60 2.99 5.54
N LEU A 91 -26.15 4.15 5.18
CA LEU A 91 -26.99 4.29 3.99
C LEU A 91 -26.15 4.26 2.71
N SER A 92 -24.83 4.53 2.78
CA SER A 92 -23.97 4.54 1.62
C SER A 92 -23.56 3.14 1.17
N ASP A 93 -23.53 2.93 -0.15
CA ASP A 93 -23.07 1.66 -0.72
C ASP A 93 -21.56 1.71 -0.83
N GLN A 94 -20.89 1.07 0.14
CA GLN A 94 -19.44 1.13 0.30
C GLN A 94 -18.76 -0.18 -0.06
N ARG A 95 -19.48 -1.12 -0.69
CA ARG A 95 -18.99 -2.48 -0.97
C ARG A 95 -17.68 -2.44 -1.77
N LEU A 96 -17.60 -1.62 -2.81
CA LEU A 96 -16.39 -1.47 -3.63
C LEU A 96 -15.26 -0.80 -2.85
N SER A 97 -15.54 0.26 -2.10
CA SER A 97 -14.52 0.94 -1.28
C SER A 97 -13.93 0.00 -0.24
N LEU A 98 -14.76 -0.82 0.41
CA LEU A 98 -14.30 -1.83 1.37
C LEU A 98 -13.45 -2.91 0.71
N LEU A 99 -13.83 -3.40 -0.48
CA LEU A 99 -13.01 -4.36 -1.23
C LEU A 99 -11.63 -3.78 -1.57
N PHE A 100 -11.57 -2.55 -2.06
CA PHE A 100 -10.29 -1.89 -2.35
C PHE A 100 -9.46 -1.66 -1.08
N SER A 101 -10.08 -1.28 0.04
CA SER A 101 -9.37 -1.14 1.31
C SER A 101 -8.80 -2.47 1.79
N LEU A 102 -9.57 -3.56 1.72
CA LEU A 102 -9.09 -4.89 2.11
C LEU A 102 -7.96 -5.38 1.19
N LEU A 103 -8.05 -5.15 -0.11
CA LEU A 103 -6.97 -5.46 -1.06
C LEU A 103 -5.71 -4.64 -0.76
N ALA A 104 -5.84 -3.35 -0.47
CA ALA A 104 -4.72 -2.49 -0.12
C ALA A 104 -4.05 -2.95 1.19
N ILE A 105 -4.83 -3.28 2.22
CA ILE A 105 -4.31 -3.81 3.49
C ILE A 105 -3.61 -5.16 3.27
N SER A 106 -4.20 -6.04 2.46
CA SER A 106 -3.60 -7.32 2.09
C SER A 106 -2.27 -7.14 1.37
N TRP A 107 -2.21 -6.22 0.41
CA TRP A 107 -0.98 -5.88 -0.31
C TRP A 107 0.10 -5.31 0.62
N LEU A 108 -0.28 -4.40 1.53
CA LEU A 108 0.62 -3.84 2.53
C LEU A 108 1.18 -4.93 3.44
N ALA A 109 0.32 -5.82 3.95
CA ALA A 109 0.74 -6.94 4.79
C ALA A 109 1.68 -7.90 4.04
N PHE A 110 1.36 -8.22 2.78
CA PHE A 110 2.21 -9.06 1.93
C PHE A 110 3.57 -8.41 1.64
N SER A 111 3.59 -7.11 1.35
CA SER A 111 4.83 -6.35 1.13
C SER A 111 5.72 -6.32 2.38
N LEU A 112 5.13 -6.06 3.56
CA LEU A 112 5.88 -6.10 4.82
C LEU A 112 6.41 -7.50 5.14
N TYR A 113 5.61 -8.54 4.89
CA TYR A 113 6.01 -9.93 5.10
C TYR A 113 7.17 -10.35 4.19
N THR A 114 7.05 -10.07 2.90
CA THR A 114 8.10 -10.36 1.92
C THR A 114 9.38 -9.57 2.22
N ASN A 115 9.28 -8.28 2.53
CA ASN A 115 10.44 -7.46 2.92
C ASN A 115 11.14 -7.98 4.18
N ARG A 116 10.40 -8.42 5.20
CA ARG A 116 10.97 -9.05 6.39
C ARG A 116 11.71 -10.34 6.04
N LYS A 117 11.13 -11.17 5.17
CA LYS A 117 11.77 -12.39 4.67
C LYS A 117 13.03 -12.09 3.84
N TYR A 118 13.01 -11.03 3.02
CA TYR A 118 14.18 -10.55 2.29
C TYR A 118 15.28 -10.00 3.21
N GLN A 119 14.94 -9.37 4.34
CA GLN A 119 15.93 -8.86 5.29
C GLN A 119 16.57 -9.95 6.16
N GLN A 120 15.90 -11.10 6.35
CA GLN A 120 16.47 -12.25 7.05
C GLN A 120 17.41 -13.10 6.20
N GLU A 121 17.79 -12.65 5.00
CA GLU A 121 18.78 -13.35 4.18
C GLU A 121 20.12 -13.45 4.93
N LYS A 122 20.67 -14.67 4.99
CA LYS A 122 21.99 -14.96 5.56
C LYS A 122 23.06 -14.37 4.64
N LEU A 123 23.37 -13.10 4.85
CA LEU A 123 24.47 -12.42 4.18
C LEU A 123 25.79 -12.93 4.76
N VAL A 124 26.67 -13.42 3.89
CA VAL A 124 28.05 -13.72 4.27
C VAL A 124 28.85 -12.44 4.13
N THR A 125 29.30 -11.88 5.25
CA THR A 125 30.09 -10.64 5.26
C THR A 125 31.57 -10.96 5.42
N VAL A 126 32.41 -10.40 4.56
CA VAL A 126 33.87 -10.48 4.60
C VAL A 126 34.43 -9.08 4.37
N GLY A 127 35.02 -8.50 5.42
CA GLY A 127 35.38 -7.07 5.41
C GLY A 127 34.16 -6.19 5.13
N THR A 128 34.26 -5.30 4.14
CA THR A 128 33.13 -4.49 3.68
C THR A 128 32.24 -5.16 2.64
N LEU A 129 32.62 -6.32 2.12
CA LEU A 129 31.86 -7.05 1.11
C LEU A 129 30.79 -7.92 1.78
N SER A 130 29.56 -7.86 1.27
CA SER A 130 28.46 -8.75 1.68
C SER A 130 27.95 -9.55 0.51
N TYR A 131 27.79 -10.86 0.67
CA TYR A 131 27.29 -11.75 -0.38
C TYR A 131 25.93 -12.34 0.00
N SER A 132 24.92 -12.17 -0.88
CA SER A 132 23.61 -12.85 -0.75
C SER A 132 23.60 -14.13 -1.57
N SER A 133 23.51 -15.28 -0.89
CA SER A 133 23.40 -16.58 -1.55
C SER A 133 22.07 -16.78 -2.28
N ASN A 134 21.02 -16.04 -1.92
CA ASN A 134 19.69 -16.17 -2.54
C ASN A 134 19.63 -15.42 -3.88
N ARG A 135 20.20 -14.21 -3.92
CA ARG A 135 20.25 -13.38 -5.12
C ARG A 135 21.46 -13.65 -5.99
N ASN A 136 22.46 -14.35 -5.47
CA ASN A 136 23.75 -14.56 -6.13
C ASN A 136 24.39 -13.22 -6.53
N ILE A 137 24.36 -12.25 -5.61
CA ILE A 137 24.87 -10.88 -5.83
C ILE A 137 25.77 -10.49 -4.66
N PHE A 138 26.86 -9.82 -5.01
CA PHE A 138 27.79 -9.19 -4.08
C PHE A 138 27.42 -7.73 -3.85
N TYR A 139 27.61 -7.25 -2.64
CA TYR A 139 27.33 -5.88 -2.22
C TYR A 139 28.56 -5.25 -1.59
N ASP A 140 28.76 -3.98 -1.85
CA ASP A 140 29.78 -3.17 -1.18
C ASP A 140 29.35 -2.71 0.24
N ALA A 141 30.24 -2.04 0.97
CA ALA A 141 30.03 -1.36 2.25
C ALA A 141 28.77 -0.51 2.27
N ARG A 142 28.47 0.15 1.14
CA ARG A 142 27.30 1.00 0.95
C ARG A 142 26.03 0.24 0.54
N ARG A 143 26.06 -1.10 0.58
CA ARG A 143 25.00 -2.01 0.11
C ARG A 143 24.61 -1.82 -1.37
N GLN A 144 25.54 -1.35 -2.19
CA GLN A 144 25.34 -1.26 -3.64
C GLN A 144 25.75 -2.57 -4.30
N PRO A 145 24.98 -3.08 -5.29
CA PRO A 145 25.31 -4.31 -5.99
C PRO A 145 26.61 -4.14 -6.79
N LEU A 146 27.59 -5.02 -6.56
CA LEU A 146 28.79 -5.11 -7.39
C LEU A 146 28.51 -5.92 -8.64
N HIS A 147 28.76 -5.31 -9.80
CA HIS A 147 28.68 -5.98 -11.08
C HIS A 147 30.02 -6.62 -11.43
N PHE A 148 30.11 -7.94 -11.24
CA PHE A 148 31.24 -8.74 -11.71
C PHE A 148 30.92 -9.40 -13.05
N THR A 149 31.95 -9.70 -13.83
CA THR A 149 31.79 -10.64 -14.95
C THR A 149 31.50 -12.06 -14.41
N PRO A 150 30.86 -12.95 -15.18
CA PRO A 150 30.53 -14.30 -14.69
C PRO A 150 31.74 -15.05 -14.12
N MET A 151 32.91 -14.94 -14.76
CA MET A 151 34.13 -15.58 -14.28
C MET A 151 34.67 -14.98 -12.97
N GLN A 152 34.60 -13.65 -12.83
CA GLN A 152 34.97 -12.96 -11.58
C GLN A 152 34.05 -13.37 -10.43
N HIS A 153 32.75 -13.45 -10.70
CA HIS A 153 31.73 -13.85 -9.75
C HIS A 153 31.99 -15.27 -9.23
N GLN A 154 32.17 -16.23 -10.13
CA GLN A 154 32.46 -17.62 -9.79
C GLN A 154 33.73 -17.75 -8.96
N LEU A 155 34.79 -17.01 -9.32
CA LEU A 155 36.05 -17.07 -8.59
C LEU A 155 35.87 -16.55 -7.16
N MET A 156 35.06 -15.50 -6.98
CA MET A 156 34.77 -14.97 -5.65
C MET A 156 33.90 -15.90 -4.81
N GLN A 157 32.95 -16.61 -5.41
CA GLN A 157 32.20 -17.65 -4.71
C GLN A 157 33.11 -18.78 -4.23
N MET A 158 34.09 -19.21 -5.04
CA MET A 158 35.06 -20.21 -4.62
C MET A 158 35.88 -19.73 -3.42
N PHE A 159 36.31 -18.46 -3.40
CA PHE A 159 37.03 -17.88 -2.26
C PHE A 159 36.18 -17.81 -0.99
N LEU A 160 34.87 -17.59 -1.11
CA LEU A 160 33.94 -17.60 0.03
C LEU A 160 33.60 -19.00 0.53
N ALA A 161 33.66 -20.02 -0.35
CA ALA A 161 33.40 -21.41 0.01
C ALA A 161 34.57 -22.05 0.79
N ASP A 162 35.80 -21.60 0.55
CA ASP A 162 36.97 -22.06 1.30
C ASP A 162 37.10 -21.37 2.66
N ASN A 163 37.19 -22.15 3.74
CA ASN A 163 37.27 -21.64 5.13
C ASN A 163 38.50 -20.76 5.36
N GLY A 164 39.61 -21.01 4.65
CA GLY A 164 40.83 -20.23 4.70
C GLY A 164 40.90 -19.09 3.68
N ARG A 165 39.85 -18.95 2.84
CA ARG A 165 39.76 -18.01 1.70
C ARG A 165 41.00 -18.06 0.82
N SER A 166 41.58 -19.25 0.67
CA SER A 166 42.88 -19.51 0.09
C SER A 166 42.77 -20.60 -0.97
N LEU A 167 42.83 -20.21 -2.24
CA LEU A 167 42.67 -21.15 -3.36
C LEU A 167 44.03 -21.44 -4.00
N SER A 168 44.31 -22.71 -4.28
CA SER A 168 45.49 -23.10 -5.05
C SER A 168 45.32 -22.74 -6.53
N LYS A 169 46.41 -22.40 -7.22
CA LYS A 169 46.37 -22.13 -8.68
C LYS A 169 45.78 -23.30 -9.45
N GLN A 170 46.16 -24.53 -9.11
CA GLN A 170 45.65 -25.75 -9.74
C GLN A 170 44.13 -25.88 -9.56
N ALA A 171 43.60 -25.72 -8.34
CA ALA A 171 42.17 -25.82 -8.10
C ALA A 171 41.35 -24.78 -8.88
N ILE A 172 41.90 -23.57 -9.07
CA ILE A 172 41.27 -22.54 -9.91
C ILE A 172 41.35 -22.95 -11.39
N CYS A 173 42.53 -23.37 -11.87
CA CYS A 173 42.70 -23.82 -13.25
C CYS A 173 41.77 -24.98 -13.60
N ASP A 174 41.64 -25.97 -12.74
CA ASP A 174 40.78 -27.14 -12.94
C ASP A 174 39.30 -26.76 -12.96
N ALA A 175 38.89 -25.78 -12.15
CA ALA A 175 37.50 -25.31 -12.11
C ALA A 175 37.10 -24.48 -13.33
N PHE A 176 38.02 -23.68 -13.89
CA PHE A 176 37.72 -22.76 -15.00
C PHE A 176 38.14 -23.30 -16.37
N TRP A 177 39.24 -24.07 -16.45
CA TRP A 177 39.84 -24.54 -17.70
C TRP A 177 40.39 -25.98 -17.58
N PRO A 178 39.53 -27.00 -17.32
CA PRO A 178 39.95 -28.39 -17.12
C PRO A 178 40.60 -29.06 -18.35
N LYS A 179 40.53 -28.44 -19.53
CA LYS A 179 41.02 -29.00 -20.81
C LYS A 179 42.21 -28.24 -21.41
N LYS A 180 42.81 -27.31 -20.66
CA LYS A 180 43.90 -26.45 -21.16
C LYS A 180 45.21 -26.83 -20.47
N ASP A 181 46.24 -27.13 -21.26
CA ASP A 181 47.53 -27.64 -20.74
C ASP A 181 48.29 -26.60 -19.90
N ASP A 182 48.13 -25.29 -20.17
CA ASP A 182 48.64 -24.22 -19.30
C ASP A 182 47.79 -22.93 -19.35
N PRO A 183 46.81 -22.77 -18.44
CA PRO A 183 46.00 -21.56 -18.32
C PRO A 183 46.64 -20.48 -17.41
N SER A 184 47.92 -20.57 -17.04
CA SER A 184 48.56 -19.68 -16.05
C SER A 184 48.46 -18.19 -16.39
N GLU A 185 48.70 -17.80 -17.64
CA GLU A 185 48.55 -16.41 -18.11
C GLU A 185 47.09 -15.95 -18.05
N THR A 186 46.16 -16.83 -18.43
CA THR A 186 44.72 -16.52 -18.40
C THR A 186 44.25 -16.34 -16.95
N LEU A 187 44.70 -17.20 -16.03
CA LEU A 187 44.46 -17.07 -14.60
C LEU A 187 45.03 -15.75 -14.05
N TYR A 188 46.26 -15.40 -14.43
CA TYR A 188 46.88 -14.15 -14.00
C TYR A 188 46.06 -12.93 -14.46
N THR A 189 45.58 -12.92 -15.70
CA THR A 189 44.72 -11.83 -16.19
C THR A 189 43.38 -11.75 -15.46
N LEU A 190 42.74 -12.89 -15.15
CA LEU A 190 41.49 -12.93 -14.39
C LEU A 190 41.70 -12.42 -12.96
N ILE A 191 42.74 -12.88 -12.27
CA ILE A 191 43.11 -12.43 -10.93
C ILE A 191 43.41 -10.93 -10.92
N ARG A 192 44.16 -10.43 -11.92
CA ARG A 192 44.46 -8.99 -12.05
C ARG A 192 43.19 -8.16 -12.21
N ARG A 193 42.27 -8.56 -13.10
CA ARG A 193 41.00 -7.86 -13.31
C ARG A 193 40.10 -7.92 -12.07
N LEU A 194 40.03 -9.07 -11.42
CA LEU A 194 39.26 -9.23 -10.18
C LEU A 194 39.84 -8.36 -9.06
N LYS A 195 41.17 -8.33 -8.91
CA LYS A 195 41.85 -7.47 -7.93
C LYS A 195 41.50 -6.01 -8.15
N THR A 196 41.57 -5.51 -9.39
CA THR A 196 41.18 -4.13 -9.71
C THR A 196 39.72 -3.85 -9.35
N ALA A 197 38.79 -4.75 -9.69
CA ALA A 197 37.38 -4.57 -9.37
C ALA A 197 37.09 -4.58 -7.85
N ILE A 198 37.76 -5.47 -7.11
CA ILE A 198 37.60 -5.57 -5.66
C ILE A 198 38.22 -4.36 -4.96
N GLU A 199 39.43 -3.95 -5.33
CA GLU A 199 40.14 -2.85 -4.67
C GLU A 199 39.51 -1.47 -4.93
N GLN A 200 38.79 -1.30 -6.03
CA GLN A 200 38.07 -0.05 -6.34
C GLN A 200 36.83 0.16 -5.47
N HIS A 201 36.19 -0.92 -5.06
CA HIS A 201 34.91 -0.85 -4.38
C HIS A 201 34.99 -1.30 -2.92
N THR A 202 35.89 -2.21 -2.56
CA THR A 202 35.95 -2.82 -1.23
C THR A 202 37.32 -2.70 -0.59
N ASN A 203 37.40 -2.93 0.73
CA ASN A 203 38.65 -2.97 1.48
C ASN A 203 39.40 -4.32 1.37
N LEU A 204 39.08 -5.15 0.39
CA LEU A 204 39.68 -6.46 0.22
C LEU A 204 40.85 -6.41 -0.78
N SER A 205 41.81 -7.32 -0.61
CA SER A 205 42.96 -7.51 -1.49
C SER A 205 43.22 -8.99 -1.73
N ILE A 206 43.59 -9.34 -2.95
CA ILE A 206 44.05 -10.70 -3.29
C ILE A 206 45.59 -10.70 -3.23
N VAL A 207 46.13 -11.53 -2.35
CA VAL A 207 47.58 -11.70 -2.16
C VAL A 207 47.98 -13.08 -2.65
N SER A 208 49.11 -13.16 -3.37
CA SER A 208 49.72 -14.42 -3.77
C SER A 208 50.62 -14.92 -2.64
N GLU A 209 50.32 -16.08 -2.07
CA GLU A 209 51.15 -16.72 -1.05
C GLU A 209 52.09 -17.75 -1.67
N ARG A 210 53.39 -17.52 -1.48
CA ARG A 210 54.50 -18.40 -1.91
C ARG A 210 54.42 -18.81 -3.40
N GLY A 211 53.77 -18.00 -4.23
CA GLY A 211 53.63 -18.23 -5.67
C GLY A 211 52.69 -19.37 -6.08
N SER A 212 52.05 -20.08 -5.14
CA SER A 212 51.24 -21.27 -5.40
C SER A 212 49.74 -21.08 -5.10
N HIS A 213 49.42 -20.24 -4.11
CA HIS A 213 48.05 -20.01 -3.67
C HIS A 213 47.70 -18.52 -3.76
N TYR A 214 46.43 -18.21 -4.00
CA TYR A 214 45.88 -16.88 -3.85
C TYR A 214 45.02 -16.85 -2.58
N ARG A 215 45.14 -15.78 -1.78
CA ARG A 215 44.33 -15.59 -0.58
C ARG A 215 43.64 -14.23 -0.60
N LEU A 216 42.38 -14.21 -0.21
CA LEU A 216 41.61 -12.98 0.01
C LEU A 216 41.90 -12.47 1.44
N LYS A 217 42.48 -11.28 1.55
CA LYS A 217 42.79 -10.60 2.82
C LYS A 217 42.16 -9.23 2.86
N GLU A 218 41.73 -8.83 4.05
CA GLU A 218 41.30 -7.45 4.32
C GLU A 218 42.53 -6.53 4.40
N LYS A 219 42.44 -5.36 3.76
CA LYS A 219 43.45 -4.30 3.89
C LYS A 219 43.26 -3.67 5.27
N SER A 220 44.29 -3.76 6.10
CA SER A 220 44.38 -3.03 7.37
C SER A 220 44.68 -1.55 7.16
#